data_AF-A0A0H4BH56-F1
#
_entry.id   AF-A0A0H4BH56-F1
#
_cell.length_a   1.000
_cell.length_b   1.000
_cell.length_c   1.000
_cell.angle_alpha   90.00
_cell.angle_beta   90.00
_cell.angle_gamma   90.00
#
_symmetry.space_group_name_H-M   'P 1'
#
loop_
_entity.id
_entity.type
_entity.pdbx_description
1 polymer ?
#
loop_
_entity_poly.entity_id
_entity_poly.type
_entity_poly.pdbx_seq_one_letter_code
_entity_poly.pdbx_strand_id
1 'polypeptide(L)'
;SPSLRRIDLSFSEGLMRTPDFTGMPNLEYLNKYWCYNLEEVHHSLGCCSKLIQLDLSNCASLERFPCVNVESLEYLSLEYCSSLEKFPKIHGRMKPEIQIRMQGSGIRELPSSITQYQTHITELYLRCMNNLVALPSSICRLKSLVVLDVSECSKLESLPEEIGNLDNLEELHAIDTLISRPPSSILRLNKLKILKFGGFKNRVHFEFPPVAEGLRSLEYLDLSYCNLIDGGLPEDIGSLSSLKKLNLRGNYFEHLPRSIAQLGALRILDLRYCKGLTQLPELPPELKTIHADYWRKDSICNSLFQNISSASDSLSLRVFTSVDPYYDSIRRIPSWFLHQGMDRSVSLNLPENWYMPDKFLGFAVCYSGRLVDTTTQLIPVCDDGMSWMTRKLALSNHSACDTSKWHTVNCVHFLLVALAVLWDTSNKANGKTPNDYGLIRLSFSGEVKMYGLRLLYKEEAEVEALSQMRENNNEPTEHS
;
A
#
# COMPACT_ATOMS: atom_id res chain seq x y z
N SER A 1 1.81 23.82 -50.27
CA SER A 1 2.16 25.25 -50.24
C SER A 1 3.56 25.37 -49.66
N PRO A 2 4.54 25.91 -50.41
CA PRO A 2 5.94 25.92 -49.98
C PRO A 2 6.21 26.81 -48.77
N SER A 3 5.33 27.76 -48.44
CA SER A 3 5.43 28.63 -47.26
C SER A 3 4.76 28.06 -46.00
N LEU A 4 4.05 26.94 -46.11
CA LEU A 4 3.29 26.39 -44.99
C LEU A 4 4.23 25.78 -43.95
N ARG A 5 4.08 26.22 -42.69
CA ARG A 5 4.90 25.78 -41.55
C ARG A 5 4.13 25.01 -40.48
N ARG A 6 2.81 25.20 -40.41
CA ARG A 6 1.96 24.61 -39.37
C ARG A 6 0.70 24.04 -39.99
N ILE A 7 0.35 22.83 -39.57
CA ILE A 7 -0.91 22.18 -39.92
C ILE A 7 -1.51 21.69 -38.61
N ASP A 8 -2.70 22.19 -38.28
CA ASP A 8 -3.53 21.66 -37.20
C ASP A 8 -4.76 21.02 -37.82
N LEU A 9 -4.91 19.72 -37.60
CA LEU A 9 -6.02 18.91 -38.06
C LEU A 9 -6.62 18.14 -36.88
N SER A 10 -6.42 18.62 -35.65
CA SER A 10 -6.99 18.04 -34.44
C SER A 10 -8.52 17.93 -34.51
N PHE A 11 -9.09 16.95 -33.81
CA PHE A 11 -10.53 16.67 -33.76
C PHE A 11 -11.19 16.40 -35.13
N SER A 12 -10.41 16.09 -36.17
CA SER A 12 -10.93 15.78 -37.49
C SER A 12 -11.45 14.33 -37.53
N GLU A 13 -12.68 14.10 -37.10
CA GLU A 13 -13.30 12.77 -36.98
C GLU A 13 -13.44 12.03 -38.33
N GLY A 14 -13.67 12.74 -39.43
CA GLY A 14 -13.81 12.14 -40.76
C GLY A 14 -12.48 11.83 -41.47
N LEU A 15 -11.35 12.14 -40.84
CA LEU A 15 -10.05 12.05 -41.51
C LEU A 15 -9.47 10.63 -41.43
N MET A 16 -9.58 9.90 -42.54
CA MET A 16 -9.03 8.54 -42.66
C MET A 16 -7.53 8.51 -43.01
N ARG A 17 -7.05 9.50 -43.78
CA ARG A 17 -5.66 9.60 -44.24
C ARG A 17 -5.18 11.05 -44.23
N THR A 18 -3.90 11.28 -43.91
CA THR A 18 -3.32 12.63 -44.01
C THR A 18 -3.10 13.05 -45.47
N PRO A 19 -3.04 14.36 -45.76
CA PRO A 19 -2.71 14.84 -47.11
C PRO A 19 -1.27 14.49 -47.51
N ASP A 20 -0.96 14.64 -48.79
CA ASP A 20 0.42 14.59 -49.29
C ASP A 20 1.23 15.81 -48.83
N PHE A 21 2.37 15.57 -48.18
CA PHE A 21 3.32 16.55 -47.67
C PHE A 21 4.43 16.98 -48.65
N THR A 22 4.55 16.40 -49.85
CA THR A 22 5.64 16.72 -50.80
C THR A 22 5.74 18.23 -51.12
N GLY A 23 4.60 18.91 -51.23
CA GLY A 23 4.53 20.36 -51.50
C GLY A 23 4.69 21.26 -50.27
N MET A 24 5.16 20.73 -49.13
CA MET A 24 5.25 21.40 -47.82
C MET A 24 6.63 21.19 -47.14
N PRO A 25 7.75 21.54 -47.82
CA PRO A 25 9.11 21.26 -47.32
C PRO A 25 9.51 22.06 -46.05
N ASN A 26 8.73 23.08 -45.68
CA ASN A 26 8.96 23.92 -44.51
C ASN A 26 8.03 23.60 -43.33
N LEU A 27 7.36 22.45 -43.36
CA LEU A 27 6.47 22.04 -42.28
C LEU A 27 7.27 21.80 -40.99
N GLU A 28 6.91 22.53 -39.93
CA GLU A 28 7.53 22.50 -38.62
C GLU A 28 6.60 21.87 -37.57
N TYR A 29 5.28 22.03 -37.71
CA TYR A 29 4.31 21.55 -36.74
C TYR A 29 3.17 20.80 -37.42
N LEU A 30 2.90 19.59 -36.96
CA LEU A 30 1.73 18.80 -37.35
C LEU A 30 0.98 18.33 -36.09
N ASN A 31 -0.19 18.92 -35.85
CA ASN A 31 -1.09 18.52 -34.78
C ASN A 31 -2.26 17.70 -35.35
N LYS A 32 -2.46 16.50 -34.79
CA LYS A 32 -3.48 15.51 -35.15
C LYS A 32 -4.15 14.92 -33.92
N TYR A 33 -4.10 15.64 -32.81
CA TYR A 33 -4.76 15.26 -31.58
C TYR A 33 -6.23 14.89 -31.85
N TRP A 34 -6.68 13.72 -31.39
CA TRP A 34 -8.08 13.29 -31.52
C TRP A 34 -8.58 13.04 -32.96
N CYS A 35 -7.71 12.60 -33.87
CA CYS A 35 -8.16 12.03 -35.15
C CYS A 35 -8.49 10.53 -35.01
N TYR A 36 -9.61 10.20 -34.36
CA TYR A 36 -9.95 8.82 -33.97
C TYR A 36 -9.94 7.81 -35.14
N ASN A 37 -10.47 8.22 -36.31
CA ASN A 37 -10.58 7.37 -37.50
C ASN A 37 -9.35 7.43 -38.43
N LEU A 38 -8.26 8.09 -38.03
CA LEU A 38 -7.06 8.16 -38.85
C LEU A 38 -6.37 6.79 -38.92
N GLU A 39 -6.39 6.17 -40.10
CA GLU A 39 -5.81 4.84 -40.33
C GLU A 39 -4.35 4.90 -40.81
N GLU A 40 -4.02 5.92 -41.61
CA GLU A 40 -2.72 6.04 -42.26
C GLU A 40 -2.19 7.49 -42.30
N VAL A 41 -0.92 7.64 -41.92
CA VAL A 41 -0.15 8.85 -42.18
C VAL A 41 0.56 8.70 -43.52
N HIS A 42 0.40 9.68 -44.40
CA HIS A 42 0.93 9.65 -45.75
C HIS A 42 2.46 9.59 -45.75
N HIS A 43 3.02 8.71 -46.59
CA HIS A 43 4.45 8.37 -46.61
C HIS A 43 5.40 9.55 -46.84
N SER A 44 4.94 10.61 -47.51
CA SER A 44 5.74 11.83 -47.74
C SER A 44 6.06 12.61 -46.47
N LEU A 45 5.46 12.29 -45.31
CA LEU A 45 5.87 12.85 -44.02
C LEU A 45 7.37 12.59 -43.74
N GLY A 46 7.90 11.44 -44.18
CA GLY A 46 9.32 11.11 -44.02
C GLY A 46 10.28 12.08 -44.73
N CYS A 47 9.80 12.84 -45.71
CA CYS A 47 10.57 13.85 -46.42
C CYS A 47 10.60 15.21 -45.70
N CYS A 48 9.83 15.39 -44.62
CA CYS A 48 9.74 16.65 -43.87
C CYS A 48 10.92 16.77 -42.90
N SER A 49 12.05 17.31 -43.36
CA SER A 49 13.27 17.44 -42.54
C SER A 49 13.22 18.57 -41.49
N LYS A 50 12.27 19.50 -41.59
CA LYS A 50 12.11 20.65 -40.69
C LYS A 50 11.06 20.44 -39.60
N LEU A 51 10.49 19.24 -39.48
CA LEU A 51 9.45 18.96 -38.50
C LEU A 51 10.03 19.02 -37.08
N ILE A 52 9.48 19.91 -36.25
CA ILE A 52 9.87 20.14 -34.86
C ILE A 52 8.92 19.39 -33.93
N GLN A 53 7.61 19.42 -34.22
CA GLN A 53 6.58 18.79 -33.40
C GLN A 53 5.63 17.94 -34.24
N LEU A 54 5.44 16.69 -33.80
CA LEU A 54 4.47 15.75 -34.35
C LEU A 54 3.60 15.19 -33.24
N ASP A 55 2.34 15.61 -33.19
CA ASP A 55 1.36 15.11 -32.21
C ASP A 55 0.29 14.30 -32.94
N LEU A 56 0.27 12.99 -32.69
CA LEU A 56 -0.74 12.04 -33.20
C LEU A 56 -1.52 11.39 -32.06
N SER A 57 -1.60 12.05 -30.91
CA SER A 57 -2.26 11.49 -29.73
C SER A 57 -3.74 11.20 -29.99
N ASN A 58 -4.26 10.11 -29.42
CA ASN A 58 -5.64 9.65 -29.55
C ASN A 58 -6.07 9.32 -31.01
N CYS A 59 -5.13 8.93 -31.86
CA CYS A 59 -5.43 8.32 -33.17
C CYS A 59 -5.60 6.80 -32.99
N ALA A 60 -6.70 6.38 -32.37
CA ALA A 60 -6.91 4.99 -31.96
C ALA A 60 -6.84 3.98 -33.13
N SER A 61 -7.33 4.36 -34.32
CA SER A 61 -7.34 3.54 -35.54
C SER A 61 -6.04 3.59 -36.35
N LEU A 62 -5.00 4.29 -35.89
CA LEU A 62 -3.75 4.47 -36.65
C LEU A 62 -2.97 3.15 -36.73
N GLU A 63 -2.97 2.52 -37.91
CA GLU A 63 -2.26 1.27 -38.16
C GLU A 63 -0.96 1.50 -38.93
N ARG A 64 -1.00 2.41 -39.91
CA ARG A 64 0.10 2.63 -40.87
C ARG A 64 0.79 3.95 -40.61
N PHE A 65 1.99 3.86 -40.04
CA PHE A 65 2.86 5.01 -39.79
C PHE A 65 4.13 4.92 -40.66
N PRO A 66 4.45 5.95 -41.47
CA PRO A 66 5.63 5.94 -42.35
C PRO A 66 6.94 6.15 -41.58
N CYS A 67 8.05 6.34 -42.31
CA CYS A 67 9.27 6.79 -41.65
C CYS A 67 9.16 8.25 -41.20
N VAL A 68 9.82 8.59 -40.09
CA VAL A 68 9.92 9.97 -39.58
C VAL A 68 11.35 10.44 -39.69
N ASN A 69 11.56 11.61 -40.30
CA ASN A 69 12.83 12.31 -40.18
C ASN A 69 12.88 12.99 -38.79
N VAL A 70 13.85 12.60 -37.97
CA VAL A 70 13.99 13.05 -36.58
C VAL A 70 15.09 14.09 -36.36
N GLU A 71 15.76 14.59 -37.42
CA GLU A 71 16.88 15.53 -37.29
C GLU A 71 16.48 16.87 -36.64
N SER A 72 15.28 17.37 -36.97
CA SER A 72 14.74 18.60 -36.39
C SER A 72 13.77 18.36 -35.23
N LEU A 73 13.31 17.12 -35.03
CA LEU A 73 12.18 16.78 -34.17
C LEU A 73 12.56 16.92 -32.69
N GLU A 74 11.72 17.64 -31.95
CA GLU A 74 11.85 17.89 -30.50
C GLU A 74 10.73 17.22 -29.72
N TYR A 75 9.59 16.94 -30.37
CA TYR A 75 8.44 16.29 -29.74
C TYR A 75 7.74 15.32 -30.69
N LEU A 76 7.53 14.08 -30.22
CA LEU A 76 6.74 13.05 -30.87
C LEU A 76 5.74 12.45 -29.88
N SER A 77 4.44 12.60 -30.14
CA SER A 77 3.41 11.89 -29.36
C SER A 77 2.66 10.86 -30.20
N LEU A 78 2.62 9.64 -29.68
CA LEU A 78 1.85 8.48 -30.14
C LEU A 78 0.93 7.97 -29.02
N GLU A 79 0.56 8.84 -28.07
CA GLU A 79 -0.27 8.46 -26.93
C GLU A 79 -1.64 7.96 -27.40
N TYR A 80 -2.13 6.87 -26.82
CA TYR A 80 -3.43 6.27 -27.12
C TYR A 80 -3.65 5.88 -28.59
N CYS A 81 -2.59 5.62 -29.34
CA CYS A 81 -2.63 5.00 -30.68
C CYS A 81 -2.74 3.47 -30.56
N SER A 82 -3.89 2.96 -30.13
CA SER A 82 -4.08 1.54 -29.75
C SER A 82 -3.90 0.54 -30.89
N SER A 83 -4.15 0.92 -32.15
CA SER A 83 -3.94 0.06 -33.33
C SER A 83 -2.50 0.09 -33.86
N LEU A 84 -1.65 0.99 -33.37
CA LEU A 84 -0.28 1.14 -33.87
C LEU A 84 0.63 0.06 -33.28
N GLU A 85 0.77 -1.07 -33.98
CA GLU A 85 1.50 -2.23 -33.45
C GLU A 85 3.03 -2.09 -33.43
N LYS A 86 3.59 -1.18 -34.25
CA LYS A 86 5.03 -1.00 -34.42
C LYS A 86 5.41 0.46 -34.29
N PHE A 87 6.49 0.72 -33.58
CA PHE A 87 7.10 2.05 -33.57
C PHE A 87 7.58 2.43 -34.99
N PRO A 88 7.37 3.68 -35.44
CA PRO A 88 7.73 4.10 -36.79
C PRO A 88 9.24 4.00 -37.05
N LYS A 89 9.61 3.70 -38.30
CA LYS A 89 11.02 3.69 -38.71
C LYS A 89 11.58 5.11 -38.62
N ILE A 90 12.74 5.28 -37.99
CA ILE A 90 13.38 6.58 -37.83
C ILE A 90 14.44 6.80 -38.93
N HIS A 91 14.54 8.04 -39.41
CA HIS A 91 15.57 8.50 -40.33
C HIS A 91 16.27 9.73 -39.76
N GLY A 92 17.61 9.78 -39.86
CA GLY A 92 18.41 10.84 -39.25
C GLY A 92 18.76 10.58 -37.78
N ARG A 93 19.48 11.54 -37.17
CA ARG A 93 19.96 11.45 -35.79
C ARG A 93 18.99 12.18 -34.85
N MET A 94 18.47 11.46 -33.85
CA MET A 94 17.63 12.05 -32.81
C MET A 94 18.42 13.08 -31.99
N LYS A 95 17.80 14.23 -31.71
CA LYS A 95 18.32 15.19 -30.72
C LYS A 95 18.28 14.55 -29.32
N PRO A 96 19.29 14.76 -28.47
CA PRO A 96 19.30 14.23 -27.10
C PRO A 96 18.13 14.68 -26.22
N GLU A 97 17.51 15.82 -26.55
CA GLU A 97 16.41 16.45 -25.82
C GLU A 97 15.02 16.10 -26.39
N ILE A 98 14.94 15.24 -27.43
CA ILE A 98 13.65 14.85 -28.01
C ILE A 98 12.75 14.19 -26.95
N GLN A 99 11.52 14.66 -26.85
CA GLN A 99 10.50 14.05 -26.01
C GLN A 99 9.64 13.10 -26.85
N ILE A 100 9.65 11.81 -26.51
CA ILE A 100 8.78 10.81 -27.15
C ILE A 100 7.77 10.28 -26.13
N ARG A 101 6.48 10.41 -26.44
CA ARG A 101 5.37 9.89 -25.63
C ARG A 101 4.64 8.79 -26.40
N MET A 102 4.34 7.69 -25.72
CA MET A 102 3.74 6.49 -26.35
C MET A 102 2.83 5.69 -25.42
N GLN A 103 2.43 6.29 -24.30
CA GLN A 103 1.51 5.69 -23.35
C GLN A 103 0.22 5.25 -24.05
N GLY A 104 -0.31 4.08 -23.72
CA GLY A 104 -1.57 3.59 -24.31
C GLY A 104 -1.50 3.22 -25.79
N SER A 105 -0.30 3.21 -26.40
CA SER A 105 -0.13 2.76 -27.79
C SER A 105 -0.18 1.22 -27.91
N GLY A 106 -0.50 0.75 -29.12
CA GLY A 106 -0.53 -0.67 -29.47
C GLY A 106 0.84 -1.31 -29.69
N ILE A 107 1.93 -0.59 -29.44
CA ILE A 107 3.29 -0.98 -29.82
C ILE A 107 3.71 -2.24 -29.06
N ARG A 108 4.14 -3.25 -29.81
CA ARG A 108 4.53 -4.56 -29.26
C ARG A 108 5.94 -4.59 -28.65
N GLU A 109 6.85 -3.81 -29.23
CA GLU A 109 8.26 -3.76 -28.85
C GLU A 109 8.79 -2.33 -29.02
N LEU A 110 9.58 -1.88 -28.04
CA LEU A 110 10.27 -0.59 -28.14
C LEU A 110 11.59 -0.76 -28.90
N PRO A 111 11.88 0.06 -29.92
CA PRO A 111 13.15 -0.01 -30.61
C PRO A 111 14.30 0.50 -29.73
N SER A 112 15.47 -0.16 -29.85
CA SER A 112 16.67 0.18 -29.07
C SER A 112 17.21 1.59 -29.32
N SER A 113 16.85 2.20 -30.46
CA SER A 113 17.23 3.57 -30.80
C SER A 113 16.62 4.62 -29.87
N ILE A 114 15.40 4.38 -29.36
CA ILE A 114 14.74 5.31 -28.42
C ILE A 114 15.62 5.51 -27.18
N THR A 115 16.18 4.43 -26.67
CA THR A 115 16.99 4.44 -25.44
C THR A 115 18.46 4.78 -25.70
N GLN A 116 18.94 4.66 -26.94
CA GLN A 116 20.30 5.03 -27.33
C GLN A 116 20.53 6.56 -27.29
N TYR A 117 19.57 7.34 -27.76
CA TYR A 117 19.76 8.79 -27.96
C TYR A 117 19.14 9.65 -26.86
N GLN A 118 18.17 9.13 -26.13
CA GLN A 118 17.49 9.87 -25.07
C GLN A 118 18.12 9.65 -23.69
N THR A 119 19.45 9.77 -23.59
CA THR A 119 20.19 9.54 -22.33
C THR A 119 19.83 10.51 -21.21
N HIS A 120 19.14 11.61 -21.53
CA HIS A 120 18.70 12.64 -20.60
C HIS A 120 17.28 12.42 -20.05
N ILE A 121 16.54 11.39 -20.49
CA ILE A 121 15.20 11.15 -19.93
C ILE A 121 15.31 10.89 -18.43
N THR A 122 14.53 11.66 -17.68
CA THR A 122 14.32 11.48 -16.24
C THR A 122 13.06 10.68 -15.93
N GLU A 123 12.05 10.70 -16.80
CA GLU A 123 10.77 10.03 -16.58
C GLU A 123 10.30 9.34 -17.86
N LEU A 124 10.01 8.04 -17.77
CA LEU A 124 9.53 7.24 -18.90
C LEU A 124 8.21 6.56 -18.54
N TYR A 125 7.13 7.02 -19.18
CA TYR A 125 5.78 6.49 -19.01
C TYR A 125 5.39 5.62 -20.22
N LEU A 126 5.19 4.34 -19.97
CA LEU A 126 4.77 3.30 -20.92
C LEU A 126 3.43 2.68 -20.51
N ARG A 127 2.69 3.35 -19.62
CA ARG A 127 1.45 2.84 -19.03
C ARG A 127 0.40 2.45 -20.09
N CYS A 128 -0.42 1.45 -19.82
CA CYS A 128 -1.49 0.97 -20.70
C CYS A 128 -1.04 0.46 -22.09
N MET A 129 0.24 0.16 -22.31
CA MET A 129 0.71 -0.48 -23.55
C MET A 129 0.36 -1.98 -23.53
N ASN A 130 -0.92 -2.29 -23.77
CA ASN A 130 -1.50 -3.63 -23.63
C ASN A 130 -0.85 -4.73 -24.51
N ASN A 131 -0.11 -4.33 -25.53
CA ASN A 131 0.56 -5.24 -26.46
C ASN A 131 2.08 -5.36 -26.22
N LEU A 132 2.65 -4.55 -25.33
CA LEU A 132 4.08 -4.56 -25.04
C LEU A 132 4.48 -5.87 -24.34
N VAL A 133 5.35 -6.65 -24.98
CA VAL A 133 5.76 -7.96 -24.47
C VAL A 133 7.08 -7.90 -23.70
N ALA A 134 7.99 -7.00 -24.09
CA ALA A 134 9.30 -6.84 -23.47
C ALA A 134 9.82 -5.42 -23.59
N LEU A 135 10.65 -5.03 -22.62
CA LEU A 135 11.48 -3.83 -22.71
C LEU A 135 12.84 -4.18 -23.35
N PRO A 136 13.40 -3.34 -24.24
CA PRO A 136 14.72 -3.57 -24.81
C PRO A 136 15.79 -3.43 -23.72
N SER A 137 16.81 -4.29 -23.71
CA SER A 137 17.90 -4.24 -22.72
C SER A 137 18.64 -2.90 -22.70
N SER A 138 18.64 -2.17 -23.81
CA SER A 138 19.21 -0.83 -23.91
C SER A 138 18.51 0.22 -23.04
N ILE A 139 17.29 -0.04 -22.53
CA ILE A 139 16.64 0.83 -21.52
C ILE A 139 17.50 1.03 -20.28
N CYS A 140 18.31 0.02 -19.92
CA CYS A 140 19.22 0.06 -18.77
C CYS A 140 20.41 1.02 -18.97
N ARG A 141 20.54 1.66 -20.14
CA ARG A 141 21.52 2.71 -20.43
C ARG A 141 21.02 4.11 -20.09
N LEU A 142 19.74 4.26 -19.74
CA LEU A 142 19.14 5.55 -19.36
C LEU A 142 19.57 5.95 -17.94
N LYS A 143 20.84 6.34 -17.79
CA LYS A 143 21.44 6.64 -16.49
C LYS A 143 20.79 7.82 -15.76
N SER A 144 20.09 8.71 -16.47
CA SER A 144 19.37 9.85 -15.87
C SER A 144 17.96 9.50 -15.40
N LEU A 145 17.48 8.28 -15.66
CA LEU A 145 16.09 7.89 -15.39
C LEU A 145 15.83 7.82 -13.89
N VAL A 146 14.81 8.56 -13.45
CA VAL A 146 14.31 8.68 -12.08
C VAL A 146 12.99 7.91 -11.91
N VAL A 147 12.11 7.97 -12.91
CA VAL A 147 10.81 7.28 -12.90
C VAL A 147 10.67 6.38 -14.13
N LEU A 148 10.32 5.11 -13.89
CA LEU A 148 9.89 4.17 -14.93
C LEU A 148 8.50 3.63 -14.57
N ASP A 149 7.52 3.90 -15.42
CA ASP A 149 6.15 3.38 -15.26
C ASP A 149 5.78 2.50 -16.45
N VAL A 150 5.69 1.19 -16.21
CA VAL A 150 5.22 0.17 -17.15
C VAL A 150 3.89 -0.44 -16.70
N SER A 151 3.15 0.26 -15.84
CA SER A 151 1.89 -0.23 -15.30
C SER A 151 0.85 -0.47 -16.41
N GLU A 152 -0.06 -1.42 -16.20
CA GLU A 152 -1.09 -1.81 -17.17
C GLU A 152 -0.53 -2.30 -18.53
N CYS A 153 0.75 -2.67 -18.60
CA CYS A 153 1.30 -3.42 -19.73
C CYS A 153 0.95 -4.90 -19.56
N SER A 154 -0.28 -5.25 -19.92
CA SER A 154 -0.88 -6.54 -19.54
C SER A 154 -0.19 -7.80 -20.10
N LYS A 155 0.69 -7.65 -21.09
CA LYS A 155 1.51 -8.72 -21.70
C LYS A 155 3.01 -8.65 -21.35
N LEU A 156 3.45 -7.69 -20.54
CA LEU A 156 4.86 -7.54 -20.18
C LEU A 156 5.23 -8.59 -19.13
N GLU A 157 6.06 -9.57 -19.50
CA GLU A 157 6.39 -10.74 -18.67
C GLU A 157 7.64 -10.57 -17.82
N SER A 158 8.58 -9.70 -18.21
CA SER A 158 9.84 -9.51 -17.49
C SER A 158 10.37 -8.09 -17.60
N LEU A 159 11.20 -7.73 -16.61
CA LEU A 159 12.11 -6.58 -16.71
C LEU A 159 13.45 -7.05 -17.29
N PRO A 160 14.23 -6.19 -17.95
CA PRO A 160 15.56 -6.55 -18.42
C PRO A 160 16.49 -6.95 -17.27
N GLU A 161 17.35 -7.94 -17.51
CA GLU A 161 18.28 -8.47 -16.50
C GLU A 161 19.23 -7.41 -15.92
N GLU A 162 19.55 -6.35 -16.67
CA GLU A 162 20.39 -5.26 -16.22
C GLU A 162 19.63 -4.05 -15.64
N ILE A 163 18.35 -4.20 -15.26
CA ILE A 163 17.55 -3.07 -14.72
C ILE A 163 18.25 -2.36 -13.55
N GLY A 164 19.04 -3.10 -12.77
CA GLY A 164 19.90 -2.58 -11.70
C GLY A 164 20.93 -1.53 -12.10
N ASN A 165 21.18 -1.34 -13.40
CA ASN A 165 22.08 -0.30 -13.91
C ASN A 165 21.44 1.09 -13.97
N LEU A 166 20.16 1.24 -13.63
CA LEU A 166 19.49 2.54 -13.56
C LEU A 166 19.84 3.24 -12.23
N ASP A 167 21.08 3.75 -12.13
CA ASP A 167 21.68 4.24 -10.88
C ASP A 167 20.91 5.41 -10.21
N ASN A 168 20.08 6.12 -10.98
CA ASN A 168 19.27 7.25 -10.51
C ASN A 168 17.77 6.93 -10.32
N LEU A 169 17.36 5.67 -10.53
CA LEU A 169 15.94 5.32 -10.44
C LEU A 169 15.44 5.43 -9.00
N GLU A 170 14.43 6.25 -8.81
CA GLU A 170 13.76 6.46 -7.52
C GLU A 170 12.38 5.80 -7.50
N GLU A 171 11.72 5.65 -8.64
CA GLU A 171 10.40 5.04 -8.73
C GLU A 171 10.29 4.04 -9.89
N LEU A 172 9.80 2.84 -9.56
CA LEU A 172 9.47 1.79 -10.51
C LEU A 172 8.04 1.30 -10.29
N HIS A 173 7.16 1.57 -11.25
CA HIS A 173 5.77 1.14 -11.24
C HIS A 173 5.54 0.10 -12.33
N ALA A 174 5.10 -1.10 -11.95
CA ALA A 174 4.85 -2.24 -12.83
C ALA A 174 3.55 -2.96 -12.45
N ILE A 175 2.54 -2.18 -12.04
CA ILE A 175 1.23 -2.68 -11.64
C ILE A 175 0.51 -3.30 -12.85
N ASP A 176 -0.28 -4.35 -12.68
CA ASP A 176 -1.07 -5.03 -13.72
C ASP A 176 -0.25 -5.59 -14.90
N THR A 177 1.04 -5.90 -14.68
CA THR A 177 1.93 -6.60 -15.63
C THR A 177 1.85 -8.14 -15.46
N LEU A 178 2.60 -8.91 -16.24
CA LEU A 178 2.79 -10.37 -16.03
C LEU A 178 4.12 -10.69 -15.33
N ILE A 179 4.82 -9.67 -14.85
CA ILE A 179 6.10 -9.84 -14.14
C ILE A 179 5.83 -10.57 -12.83
N SER A 180 6.24 -11.83 -12.76
CA SER A 180 6.12 -12.67 -11.57
C SER A 180 7.40 -12.74 -10.75
N ARG A 181 8.54 -12.48 -11.38
CA ARG A 181 9.87 -12.49 -10.75
C ARG A 181 10.69 -11.33 -11.29
N PRO A 182 10.96 -10.27 -10.51
CA PRO A 182 11.89 -9.24 -10.94
C PRO A 182 13.33 -9.80 -10.94
N PRO A 183 14.20 -9.34 -11.86
CA PRO A 183 15.58 -9.81 -11.95
C PRO A 183 16.38 -9.42 -10.70
N SER A 184 17.36 -10.24 -10.31
CA SER A 184 18.17 -10.01 -9.10
C SER A 184 18.94 -8.70 -9.13
N SER A 185 19.22 -8.15 -10.31
CA SER A 185 19.87 -6.84 -10.43
C SER A 185 19.03 -5.69 -9.86
N ILE A 186 17.71 -5.84 -9.70
CA ILE A 186 16.84 -4.84 -9.07
C ILE A 186 17.36 -4.40 -7.69
N LEU A 187 18.07 -5.30 -6.99
CA LEU A 187 18.69 -5.05 -5.69
C LEU A 187 19.74 -3.94 -5.72
N ARG A 188 20.37 -3.70 -6.88
CA ARG A 188 21.41 -2.67 -7.07
C ARG A 188 20.84 -1.25 -7.16
N LEU A 189 19.51 -1.10 -7.27
CA LEU A 189 18.84 0.19 -7.34
C LEU A 189 18.84 0.91 -5.98
N ASN A 190 20.01 1.42 -5.59
CA ASN A 190 20.24 1.98 -4.26
C ASN A 190 19.52 3.30 -3.97
N LYS A 191 18.97 3.98 -5.00
CA LYS A 191 18.14 5.19 -4.84
C LYS A 191 16.65 4.93 -4.91
N LEU A 192 16.24 3.68 -5.17
CA LEU A 192 14.84 3.33 -5.34
C LEU A 192 14.08 3.56 -4.02
N LYS A 193 13.06 4.42 -4.06
CA LYS A 193 12.19 4.76 -2.94
C LYS A 193 10.83 4.08 -3.06
N ILE A 194 10.33 3.89 -4.29
CA ILE A 194 9.00 3.34 -4.56
C ILE A 194 9.12 2.19 -5.56
N LEU A 195 8.58 1.03 -5.17
CA LEU A 195 8.52 -0.17 -6.02
C LEU A 195 7.12 -0.78 -5.98
N LYS A 196 6.51 -0.98 -7.15
CA LYS A 196 5.15 -1.53 -7.25
C LYS A 196 5.03 -2.60 -8.34
N PHE A 197 4.46 -3.76 -8.01
CA PHE A 197 4.16 -4.86 -8.96
C PHE A 197 2.68 -5.32 -8.95
N GLY A 198 1.85 -4.74 -8.09
CA GLY A 198 0.50 -5.26 -7.79
C GLY A 198 -0.45 -5.44 -8.98
N GLY A 199 -1.47 -6.29 -8.89
CA GLY A 199 -2.47 -6.43 -9.96
C GLY A 199 -3.24 -7.75 -9.99
N PHE A 200 -4.45 -7.77 -10.55
CA PHE A 200 -5.36 -8.93 -10.46
C PHE A 200 -5.07 -10.02 -11.49
N LYS A 201 -4.14 -10.95 -11.22
CA LYS A 201 -3.91 -12.10 -12.13
C LYS A 201 -3.77 -13.43 -11.39
N ASN A 202 -4.77 -14.29 -11.59
CA ASN A 202 -4.91 -15.62 -10.95
C ASN A 202 -4.05 -16.73 -11.58
N ARG A 203 -2.98 -16.42 -12.32
CA ARG A 203 -2.28 -17.42 -13.15
C ARG A 203 -0.85 -17.75 -12.74
N VAL A 204 -0.15 -16.83 -12.08
CA VAL A 204 1.26 -17.02 -11.70
C VAL A 204 1.45 -16.52 -10.28
N HIS A 205 2.23 -17.25 -9.48
CA HIS A 205 2.63 -16.79 -8.16
C HIS A 205 3.79 -15.82 -8.30
N PHE A 206 3.71 -14.69 -7.60
CA PHE A 206 4.80 -13.74 -7.55
C PHE A 206 5.83 -14.20 -6.51
N GLU A 207 7.11 -14.04 -6.85
CA GLU A 207 8.22 -14.28 -5.94
C GLU A 207 9.14 -13.07 -5.95
N PHE A 208 9.30 -12.45 -4.79
CA PHE A 208 10.20 -11.33 -4.60
C PHE A 208 11.61 -11.84 -4.25
N PRO A 209 12.67 -11.32 -4.90
CA PRO A 209 14.03 -11.83 -4.69
C PRO A 209 14.52 -11.54 -3.26
N PRO A 210 15.48 -12.34 -2.75
CA PRO A 210 16.15 -12.06 -1.47
C PRO A 210 16.75 -10.65 -1.46
N VAL A 211 16.53 -9.89 -0.38
CA VAL A 211 16.83 -8.46 -0.32
C VAL A 211 18.01 -8.07 0.59
N ALA A 212 18.68 -9.03 1.23
CA ALA A 212 19.76 -8.76 2.19
C ALA A 212 20.86 -7.81 1.66
N GLU A 213 21.12 -7.84 0.35
CA GLU A 213 22.20 -7.07 -0.28
C GLU A 213 21.76 -5.73 -0.91
N GLY A 214 20.47 -5.39 -0.92
CA GLY A 214 19.96 -4.31 -1.77
C GLY A 214 18.77 -3.51 -1.24
N LEU A 215 18.24 -2.61 -2.07
CA LEU A 215 17.01 -1.83 -1.84
C LEU A 215 16.99 -1.04 -0.51
N ARG A 216 18.15 -0.59 -0.04
CA ARG A 216 18.31 0.07 1.28
C ARG A 216 17.56 1.40 1.43
N SER A 217 17.26 2.07 0.32
CA SER A 217 16.51 3.35 0.30
C SER A 217 15.02 3.16 0.07
N LEU A 218 14.53 1.92 -0.06
CA LEU A 218 13.14 1.65 -0.40
C LEU A 218 12.23 2.08 0.76
N GLU A 219 11.32 3.00 0.48
CA GLU A 219 10.39 3.55 1.47
C GLU A 219 8.98 2.99 1.33
N TYR A 220 8.58 2.62 0.11
CA TYR A 220 7.28 2.05 -0.19
C TYR A 220 7.39 0.86 -1.15
N LEU A 221 6.95 -0.31 -0.67
CA LEU A 221 6.79 -1.53 -1.44
C LEU A 221 5.30 -1.87 -1.59
N ASP A 222 4.83 -1.97 -2.83
CA ASP A 222 3.47 -2.40 -3.17
C ASP A 222 3.47 -3.72 -3.93
N LEU A 223 3.03 -4.78 -3.25
CA LEU A 223 2.84 -6.12 -3.78
C LEU A 223 1.38 -6.55 -3.65
N SER A 224 0.44 -5.60 -3.75
CA SER A 224 -0.98 -5.89 -3.61
C SER A 224 -1.53 -6.72 -4.78
N TYR A 225 -2.34 -7.72 -4.48
CA TYR A 225 -2.94 -8.64 -5.46
C TYR A 225 -1.94 -9.45 -6.29
N CYS A 226 -0.65 -9.48 -5.93
CA CYS A 226 0.40 -10.23 -6.63
C CYS A 226 0.28 -11.77 -6.54
N ASN A 227 -0.79 -12.32 -5.97
CA ASN A 227 -0.95 -13.77 -5.78
C ASN A 227 0.22 -14.40 -4.98
N LEU A 228 0.75 -13.66 -4.00
CA LEU A 228 1.79 -14.14 -3.07
C LEU A 228 1.23 -15.28 -2.21
N ILE A 229 2.01 -16.35 -2.13
CA ILE A 229 1.82 -17.50 -1.22
C ILE A 229 3.02 -17.58 -0.27
N ASP A 230 3.03 -18.55 0.66
CA ASP A 230 4.18 -18.78 1.55
C ASP A 230 5.46 -19.00 0.71
N GLY A 231 6.53 -18.28 1.05
CA GLY A 231 7.78 -18.24 0.28
C GLY A 231 7.82 -17.19 -0.85
N GLY A 232 6.70 -16.55 -1.19
CA GLY A 232 6.67 -15.47 -2.19
C GLY A 232 7.28 -14.15 -1.71
N LEU A 233 7.28 -13.92 -0.39
CA LEU A 233 8.07 -12.88 0.26
C LEU A 233 9.36 -13.51 0.83
N PRO A 234 10.52 -12.87 0.67
CA PRO A 234 11.77 -13.45 1.13
C PRO A 234 11.91 -13.34 2.66
N GLU A 235 12.56 -14.34 3.27
CA GLU A 235 12.79 -14.36 4.73
C GLU A 235 13.72 -13.25 5.23
N ASP A 236 14.44 -12.57 4.35
CA ASP A 236 15.31 -11.44 4.68
C ASP A 236 14.65 -10.07 4.44
N ILE A 237 13.32 -10.01 4.21
CA ILE A 237 12.57 -8.76 3.99
C ILE A 237 12.83 -7.71 5.09
N GLY A 238 13.09 -8.16 6.32
CA GLY A 238 13.51 -7.32 7.44
C GLY A 238 14.75 -6.45 7.21
N SER A 239 15.56 -6.75 6.20
CA SER A 239 16.75 -5.98 5.82
C SER A 239 16.42 -4.62 5.19
N LEU A 240 15.15 -4.39 4.79
CA LEU A 240 14.67 -3.13 4.22
C LEU A 240 14.48 -2.05 5.29
N SER A 241 15.60 -1.59 5.86
CA SER A 241 15.65 -0.67 6.99
C SER A 241 14.94 0.68 6.79
N SER A 242 14.79 1.15 5.55
CA SER A 242 14.10 2.41 5.23
C SER A 242 12.61 2.26 4.93
N LEU A 243 12.08 1.03 4.92
CA LEU A 243 10.72 0.76 4.47
C LEU A 243 9.69 1.32 5.46
N LYS A 244 8.91 2.30 5.02
CA LYS A 244 7.88 2.99 5.82
C LYS A 244 6.49 2.41 5.59
N LYS A 245 6.22 1.94 4.37
CA LYS A 245 4.93 1.38 3.97
C LYS A 245 5.10 0.08 3.20
N LEU A 246 4.40 -0.96 3.64
CA LEU A 246 4.35 -2.26 2.97
C LEU A 246 2.89 -2.60 2.66
N ASN A 247 2.56 -2.71 1.37
CA ASN A 247 1.22 -3.10 0.92
C ASN A 247 1.23 -4.54 0.39
N LEU A 248 0.57 -5.44 1.11
CA LEU A 248 0.40 -6.85 0.77
C LEU A 248 -1.06 -7.21 0.54
N ARG A 249 -1.93 -6.22 0.37
CA ARG A 249 -3.37 -6.40 0.22
C ARG A 249 -3.71 -7.44 -0.85
N GLY A 250 -4.65 -8.34 -0.60
CA GLY A 250 -5.23 -9.21 -1.63
C GLY A 250 -4.40 -10.41 -2.04
N ASN A 251 -3.51 -10.86 -1.15
CA ASN A 251 -2.67 -12.05 -1.38
C ASN A 251 -3.19 -13.30 -0.64
N TYR A 252 -2.54 -14.44 -0.83
CA TYR A 252 -3.03 -15.76 -0.38
C TYR A 252 -2.06 -16.51 0.55
N PHE A 253 -0.98 -15.88 1.01
CA PHE A 253 -0.08 -16.46 2.00
C PHE A 253 -0.82 -16.75 3.32
N GLU A 254 -0.38 -17.80 4.00
CA GLU A 254 -0.83 -18.18 5.34
C GLU A 254 0.05 -17.51 6.40
N HIS A 255 1.33 -17.33 6.09
CA HIS A 255 2.34 -16.79 7.01
C HIS A 255 3.09 -15.61 6.39
N LEU A 256 3.40 -14.63 7.23
CA LEU A 256 4.35 -13.58 6.91
C LEU A 256 5.76 -13.99 7.39
N PRO A 257 6.84 -13.58 6.69
CA PRO A 257 8.21 -13.81 7.15
C PRO A 257 8.46 -13.26 8.55
N ARG A 258 9.27 -13.99 9.34
CA ARG A 258 9.57 -13.58 10.73
C ARG A 258 10.38 -12.28 10.79
N SER A 259 11.20 -12.02 9.78
CA SER A 259 12.02 -10.81 9.71
C SER A 259 11.22 -9.53 9.52
N ILE A 260 9.89 -9.58 9.31
CA ILE A 260 9.05 -8.37 9.33
C ILE A 260 9.22 -7.59 10.65
N ALA A 261 9.47 -8.26 11.77
CA ALA A 261 9.78 -7.64 13.06
C ALA A 261 11.00 -6.70 13.02
N GLN A 262 11.92 -6.92 12.07
CA GLN A 262 13.17 -6.17 11.92
C GLN A 262 13.02 -4.91 11.06
N LEU A 263 11.84 -4.68 10.45
CA LEU A 263 11.56 -3.48 9.65
C LEU A 263 11.41 -2.24 10.55
N GLY A 264 12.53 -1.73 11.06
CA GLY A 264 12.57 -0.69 12.10
C GLY A 264 11.93 0.66 11.73
N ALA A 265 11.73 0.95 10.44
CA ALA A 265 11.08 2.18 9.97
C ALA A 265 9.60 1.98 9.58
N LEU A 266 9.07 0.76 9.63
CA LEU A 266 7.74 0.44 9.10
C LEU A 266 6.65 1.07 9.96
N ARG A 267 5.81 1.90 9.32
CA ARG A 267 4.70 2.61 9.98
C ARG A 267 3.34 2.05 9.58
N ILE A 268 3.22 1.60 8.34
CA ILE A 268 1.96 1.15 7.74
C ILE A 268 2.15 -0.22 7.08
N LEU A 269 1.33 -1.19 7.50
CA LEU A 269 1.25 -2.51 6.91
C LEU A 269 -0.18 -2.76 6.40
N ASP A 270 -0.36 -3.08 5.12
CA ASP A 270 -1.67 -3.37 4.55
C ASP A 270 -1.82 -4.87 4.27
N LEU A 271 -2.74 -5.51 4.98
CA LEU A 271 -3.07 -6.94 4.93
C LEU A 271 -4.55 -7.16 4.57
N ARG A 272 -5.24 -6.14 4.04
CA ARG A 272 -6.65 -6.31 3.62
C ARG A 272 -6.75 -7.38 2.55
N TYR A 273 -7.82 -8.16 2.53
CA TYR A 273 -8.04 -9.22 1.54
C TYR A 273 -6.97 -10.34 1.52
N CYS A 274 -6.10 -10.44 2.53
CA CYS A 274 -5.21 -11.59 2.76
C CYS A 274 -5.97 -12.79 3.36
N LYS A 275 -6.76 -13.49 2.54
CA LYS A 275 -7.69 -14.55 3.01
C LYS A 275 -7.00 -15.74 3.69
N GLY A 276 -5.81 -16.09 3.21
CA GLY A 276 -5.01 -17.22 3.72
C GLY A 276 -4.41 -16.98 5.10
N LEU A 277 -4.20 -15.72 5.49
CA LEU A 277 -3.47 -15.36 6.70
C LEU A 277 -4.12 -15.98 7.95
N THR A 278 -3.33 -16.74 8.70
CA THR A 278 -3.78 -17.48 9.90
C THR A 278 -3.38 -16.77 11.19
N GLN A 279 -2.20 -16.17 11.22
CA GLN A 279 -1.60 -15.51 12.38
C GLN A 279 -0.70 -14.34 11.95
N LEU A 280 -0.42 -13.42 12.88
CA LEU A 280 0.57 -12.35 12.68
C LEU A 280 1.92 -12.77 13.28
N PRO A 281 3.06 -12.46 12.63
CA PRO A 281 4.39 -12.62 13.22
C PRO A 281 4.61 -11.55 14.31
N GLU A 282 5.81 -11.53 14.88
CA GLU A 282 6.24 -10.38 15.66
C GLU A 282 6.24 -9.11 14.78
N LEU A 283 5.70 -8.01 15.31
CA LEU A 283 5.45 -6.78 14.59
C LEU A 283 6.52 -5.73 14.92
N PRO A 284 7.07 -5.03 13.91
CA PRO A 284 8.15 -4.08 14.11
C PRO A 284 7.76 -2.95 15.06
N PRO A 285 8.70 -2.45 15.89
CA PRO A 285 8.39 -1.59 17.03
C PRO A 285 7.67 -0.29 16.64
N GLU A 286 8.07 0.32 15.52
CA GLU A 286 7.53 1.59 15.02
C GLU A 286 6.20 1.44 14.24
N LEU A 287 5.66 0.22 14.13
CA LEU A 287 4.40 -0.03 13.42
C LEU A 287 3.22 0.61 14.16
N LYS A 288 2.49 1.49 13.46
CA LYS A 288 1.35 2.25 14.02
C LYS A 288 0.00 1.84 13.44
N THR A 289 -0.02 1.42 12.18
CA THR A 289 -1.25 1.17 11.43
C THR A 289 -1.18 -0.15 10.68
N ILE A 290 -2.22 -0.96 10.85
CA ILE A 290 -2.41 -2.22 10.11
C ILE A 290 -3.77 -2.14 9.43
N HIS A 291 -3.82 -2.08 8.10
CA HIS A 291 -5.10 -2.23 7.41
C HIS A 291 -5.43 -3.72 7.30
N ALA A 292 -6.53 -4.18 7.88
CA ALA A 292 -6.98 -5.56 7.74
C ALA A 292 -8.50 -5.69 7.93
N ASP A 293 -9.10 -6.62 7.19
CA ASP A 293 -10.52 -7.00 7.17
C ASP A 293 -10.78 -8.30 7.97
N TYR A 294 -9.73 -9.09 8.28
CA TYR A 294 -9.83 -10.39 8.97
C TYR A 294 -9.70 -10.33 10.49
N TRP A 295 -9.86 -9.17 11.14
CA TRP A 295 -9.88 -9.10 12.61
C TRP A 295 -10.96 -9.98 13.26
N ARG A 296 -11.91 -10.50 12.48
CA ARG A 296 -12.89 -11.50 12.94
C ARG A 296 -12.28 -12.88 13.27
N LYS A 297 -11.07 -13.20 12.81
CA LYS A 297 -10.37 -14.44 13.19
C LYS A 297 -9.74 -14.25 14.56
N ASP A 298 -10.13 -15.08 15.52
CA ASP A 298 -9.62 -15.04 16.89
C ASP A 298 -8.10 -15.20 16.96
N SER A 299 -7.51 -16.00 16.06
CA SER A 299 -6.06 -16.18 15.94
C SER A 299 -5.32 -14.89 15.61
N ILE A 300 -5.87 -14.04 14.73
CA ILE A 300 -5.26 -12.75 14.35
C ILE A 300 -5.31 -11.76 15.52
N CYS A 301 -6.43 -11.72 16.24
CA CYS A 301 -6.54 -10.91 17.46
C CYS A 301 -5.58 -11.40 18.55
N ASN A 302 -5.48 -12.71 18.77
CA ASN A 302 -4.51 -13.31 19.69
C ASN A 302 -3.08 -12.88 19.34
N SER A 303 -2.63 -13.09 18.11
CA SER A 303 -1.28 -12.70 17.70
C SER A 303 -1.03 -11.19 17.85
N LEU A 304 -2.02 -10.34 17.56
CA LEU A 304 -1.90 -8.89 17.78
C LEU A 304 -1.70 -8.56 19.25
N PHE A 305 -2.53 -9.10 20.15
CA PHE A 305 -2.44 -8.77 21.57
C PHE A 305 -1.21 -9.37 22.24
N GLN A 306 -0.69 -10.51 21.76
CA GLN A 306 0.63 -11.02 22.15
C GLN A 306 1.76 -10.06 21.75
N ASN A 307 1.65 -9.43 20.58
CA ASN A 307 2.59 -8.40 20.13
C ASN A 307 2.53 -7.09 20.92
N ILE A 308 1.34 -6.74 21.43
CA ILE A 308 1.18 -5.56 22.27
C ILE A 308 1.70 -5.85 23.69
N SER A 309 1.42 -7.03 24.23
CA SER A 309 1.84 -7.41 25.59
C SER A 309 3.35 -7.59 25.71
N SER A 310 4.02 -8.21 24.73
CA SER A 310 5.47 -8.39 24.74
C SER A 310 6.25 -7.07 24.72
N ALA A 311 5.67 -6.00 24.16
CA ALA A 311 6.26 -4.67 24.12
C ALA A 311 5.97 -3.82 25.39
N SER A 312 5.18 -4.34 26.33
CA SER A 312 4.61 -3.59 27.47
C SER A 312 5.57 -3.34 28.64
N ASP A 313 6.85 -3.71 28.53
CA ASP A 313 7.89 -3.31 29.50
C ASP A 313 8.13 -1.79 29.49
N SER A 314 7.69 -1.09 28.44
CA SER A 314 7.69 0.37 28.41
C SER A 314 6.35 0.94 28.90
N LEU A 315 6.39 1.97 29.74
CA LEU A 315 5.24 2.81 30.12
C LEU A 315 4.50 3.47 28.92
N SER A 316 4.91 3.18 27.68
CA SER A 316 4.38 3.75 26.45
C SER A 316 3.20 2.93 25.95
N LEU A 317 2.03 3.58 25.84
CA LEU A 317 0.84 2.99 25.23
C LEU A 317 1.08 2.74 23.73
N ARG A 318 1.05 1.46 23.32
CA ARG A 318 1.05 1.06 21.91
C ARG A 318 -0.39 0.93 21.43
N VAL A 319 -0.77 1.73 20.44
CA VAL A 319 -2.10 1.71 19.82
C VAL A 319 -1.98 1.26 18.38
N PHE A 320 -2.63 0.15 18.03
CA PHE A 320 -2.76 -0.28 16.65
C PHE A 320 -4.07 0.20 16.07
N THR A 321 -3.99 0.89 14.94
CA THR A 321 -5.19 1.32 14.22
C THR A 321 -5.43 0.39 13.04
N SER A 322 -6.62 -0.24 13.04
CA SER A 322 -7.19 -0.87 11.87
C SER A 322 -8.11 0.09 11.12
N VAL A 323 -8.05 0.02 9.79
CA VAL A 323 -8.89 0.81 8.89
C VAL A 323 -9.58 -0.11 7.90
N ASP A 324 -10.92 -0.13 7.94
CA ASP A 324 -11.74 -0.77 6.91
C ASP A 324 -12.22 0.27 5.89
N PRO A 325 -11.78 0.21 4.62
CA PRO A 325 -12.20 1.17 3.60
C PRO A 325 -13.65 0.95 3.13
N TYR A 326 -14.28 -0.20 3.41
CA TYR A 326 -15.65 -0.46 2.98
C TYR A 326 -16.66 -0.06 4.06
N TYR A 327 -17.74 0.59 3.63
CA TYR A 327 -18.80 1.13 4.46
C TYR A 327 -19.75 0.07 5.06
N ASP A 328 -19.45 -1.23 4.90
CA ASP A 328 -20.40 -2.28 5.30
C ASP A 328 -20.30 -2.58 6.80
N SER A 329 -21.39 -2.32 7.48
CA SER A 329 -21.44 -1.57 8.75
C SER A 329 -21.99 -2.38 9.91
N ILE A 330 -21.82 -3.71 9.92
CA ILE A 330 -22.59 -4.54 10.85
C ILE A 330 -21.76 -5.20 11.97
N ARG A 331 -20.43 -5.35 11.85
CA ARG A 331 -19.59 -5.88 12.94
C ARG A 331 -18.20 -5.26 12.96
N ARG A 332 -18.07 -4.10 13.60
CA ARG A 332 -16.80 -3.34 13.72
C ARG A 332 -15.88 -3.88 14.82
N ILE A 333 -16.43 -4.61 15.78
CA ILE A 333 -15.68 -5.20 16.89
C ILE A 333 -15.53 -6.71 16.65
N PRO A 334 -14.31 -7.26 16.72
CA PRO A 334 -14.08 -8.71 16.63
C PRO A 334 -14.87 -9.50 17.68
N SER A 335 -15.41 -10.66 17.29
CA SER A 335 -16.02 -11.63 18.22
C SER A 335 -15.05 -12.14 19.28
N TRP A 336 -13.76 -11.99 19.04
CA TRP A 336 -12.70 -12.27 20.00
C TRP A 336 -12.86 -11.51 21.33
N PHE A 337 -13.48 -10.32 21.31
CA PHE A 337 -13.83 -9.61 22.54
C PHE A 337 -15.12 -10.16 23.13
N LEU A 338 -15.06 -10.60 24.39
CA LEU A 338 -16.20 -11.21 25.08
C LEU A 338 -17.27 -10.18 25.45
N HIS A 339 -16.83 -9.02 25.91
CA HIS A 339 -17.73 -7.94 26.30
C HIS A 339 -17.72 -6.85 25.21
N GLN A 340 -18.85 -6.70 24.52
CA GLN A 340 -19.02 -5.73 23.44
C GLN A 340 -20.25 -4.86 23.71
N GLY A 341 -20.21 -3.61 23.28
CA GLY A 341 -21.32 -2.70 23.46
C GLY A 341 -21.13 -1.40 22.69
N MET A 342 -22.10 -0.50 22.83
CA MET A 342 -22.06 0.84 22.26
C MET A 342 -22.49 1.86 23.32
N ASP A 343 -21.52 2.60 23.87
CA ASP A 343 -21.79 3.59 24.91
C ASP A 343 -20.65 4.63 24.99
N ARG A 344 -20.81 5.65 25.84
CA ARG A 344 -19.78 6.64 26.20
C ARG A 344 -18.74 6.09 27.18
N SER A 345 -19.04 4.97 27.80
CA SER A 345 -18.10 4.26 28.67
C SER A 345 -18.36 2.75 28.67
N VAL A 346 -17.30 1.97 28.76
CA VAL A 346 -17.35 0.53 29.09
C VAL A 346 -17.36 0.40 30.59
N SER A 347 -18.24 -0.43 31.15
CA SER A 347 -18.16 -0.88 32.55
C SER A 347 -18.28 -2.40 32.56
N LEU A 348 -17.29 -3.09 33.11
CA LEU A 348 -17.26 -4.55 33.19
C LEU A 348 -17.02 -4.99 34.64
N ASN A 349 -17.95 -5.78 35.16
CA ASN A 349 -17.77 -6.47 36.44
C ASN A 349 -16.66 -7.51 36.29
N LEU A 350 -15.67 -7.43 37.16
CA LEU A 350 -14.53 -8.33 37.19
C LEU A 350 -14.92 -9.57 37.99
N PRO A 351 -14.54 -10.79 37.54
CA PRO A 351 -14.80 -12.00 38.32
C PRO A 351 -14.04 -11.98 39.65
N GLU A 352 -14.48 -12.79 40.61
CA GLU A 352 -13.71 -12.99 41.84
C GLU A 352 -12.31 -13.51 41.50
N ASN A 353 -11.29 -12.99 42.19
CA ASN A 353 -9.89 -13.37 41.96
C ASN A 353 -9.40 -13.19 40.51
N TRP A 354 -9.97 -12.23 39.78
CA TRP A 354 -9.60 -11.94 38.39
C TRP A 354 -8.10 -11.68 38.21
N TYR A 355 -7.43 -11.08 39.18
CA TYR A 355 -6.00 -10.83 39.10
C TYR A 355 -5.20 -12.03 39.59
N MET A 356 -4.47 -12.63 38.65
CA MET A 356 -3.49 -13.68 38.91
C MET A 356 -2.08 -13.12 38.65
N PRO A 357 -1.21 -13.04 39.68
CA PRO A 357 0.17 -12.60 39.53
C PRO A 357 0.90 -13.37 38.42
N ASP A 358 1.73 -12.67 37.64
CA ASP A 358 2.53 -13.19 36.52
C ASP A 358 1.77 -13.84 35.36
N LYS A 359 0.44 -14.02 35.49
CA LYS A 359 -0.45 -14.61 34.48
C LYS A 359 -1.29 -13.54 33.77
N PHE A 360 -1.73 -12.51 34.49
CA PHE A 360 -2.52 -11.43 33.91
C PHE A 360 -1.65 -10.46 33.11
N LEU A 361 -1.98 -10.27 31.83
CA LEU A 361 -1.25 -9.41 30.90
C LEU A 361 -1.84 -8.01 30.80
N GLY A 362 -3.15 -7.86 31.04
CA GLY A 362 -3.82 -6.57 31.00
C GLY A 362 -5.24 -6.66 30.46
N PHE A 363 -5.86 -5.49 30.27
CA PHE A 363 -7.17 -5.38 29.66
C PHE A 363 -7.00 -5.10 28.17
N ALA A 364 -7.35 -6.07 27.33
CA ALA A 364 -7.39 -5.91 25.88
C ALA A 364 -8.64 -5.11 25.51
N VAL A 365 -8.44 -3.94 24.90
CA VAL A 365 -9.50 -3.01 24.55
C VAL A 365 -9.46 -2.73 23.07
N CYS A 366 -10.63 -2.67 22.45
CA CYS A 366 -10.77 -1.96 21.19
C CYS A 366 -11.99 -1.04 21.18
N TYR A 367 -11.93 0.00 20.35
CA TYR A 367 -13.08 0.84 20.08
C TYR A 367 -13.00 1.46 18.69
N SER A 368 -14.17 1.80 18.16
CA SER A 368 -14.32 2.29 16.80
C SER A 368 -14.48 3.81 16.70
N GLY A 369 -14.12 4.40 15.56
CA GLY A 369 -14.25 5.83 15.29
C GLY A 369 -12.95 6.58 15.58
N ARG A 370 -13.03 7.86 15.95
CA ARG A 370 -11.85 8.68 16.25
C ARG A 370 -11.15 8.22 17.54
N LEU A 371 -9.83 8.22 17.53
CA LEU A 371 -9.00 8.04 18.71
C LEU A 371 -9.17 9.23 19.66
N VAL A 372 -9.65 8.97 20.87
CA VAL A 372 -9.91 9.99 21.91
C VAL A 372 -9.17 9.64 23.17
N ASP A 373 -8.81 10.65 23.97
CA ASP A 373 -8.30 10.40 25.30
C ASP A 373 -9.34 9.58 26.09
N THR A 374 -8.87 8.52 26.73
CA THR A 374 -9.73 7.59 27.47
C THR A 374 -9.34 7.62 28.93
N THR A 375 -10.31 7.68 29.82
CA THR A 375 -10.06 7.55 31.27
C THR A 375 -10.39 6.13 31.68
N THR A 376 -9.42 5.43 32.27
CA THR A 376 -9.63 4.09 32.82
C THR A 376 -9.69 4.18 34.33
N GLN A 377 -10.66 3.50 34.94
CA GLN A 377 -10.90 3.46 36.36
C GLN A 377 -11.03 2.01 36.84
N LEU A 378 -10.36 1.67 37.94
CA LEU A 378 -10.68 0.49 38.72
C LEU A 378 -11.45 0.94 39.97
N ILE A 379 -12.63 0.36 40.16
CA ILE A 379 -13.58 0.72 41.22
C ILE A 379 -13.65 -0.42 42.24
N PRO A 380 -13.50 -0.12 43.55
CA PRO A 380 -13.55 -1.12 44.64
C PRO A 380 -14.86 -1.91 44.69
N VAL A 381 -14.82 -3.13 45.22
CA VAL A 381 -16.04 -3.93 45.49
C VAL A 381 -16.90 -3.28 46.59
N CYS A 382 -16.26 -2.70 47.61
CA CYS A 382 -16.90 -2.11 48.78
C CYS A 382 -16.41 -0.68 49.00
N ASP A 383 -17.29 0.20 49.51
CA ASP A 383 -16.97 1.59 49.85
C ASP A 383 -16.31 1.70 51.25
N ASP A 384 -15.29 0.88 51.51
CA ASP A 384 -14.57 0.78 52.79
C ASP A 384 -13.50 1.87 52.98
N GLY A 385 -13.68 3.02 52.33
CA GLY A 385 -12.72 4.12 52.28
C GLY A 385 -11.67 3.99 51.15
N MET A 386 -11.85 3.04 50.24
CA MET A 386 -10.97 2.81 49.10
C MET A 386 -11.26 3.80 47.95
N SER A 387 -10.25 4.55 47.51
CA SER A 387 -10.39 5.46 46.36
C SER A 387 -10.35 4.70 45.04
N TRP A 388 -11.09 5.20 44.05
CA TRP A 388 -11.00 4.73 42.67
C TRP A 388 -9.59 4.94 42.12
N MET A 389 -9.03 3.92 41.50
CA MET A 389 -7.75 4.04 40.79
C MET A 389 -8.06 4.59 39.40
N THR A 390 -7.76 5.86 39.16
CA THR A 390 -8.08 6.55 37.90
C THR A 390 -6.81 6.91 37.13
N ARG A 391 -6.76 6.54 35.85
CA ARG A 391 -5.68 6.89 34.93
C ARG A 391 -6.23 7.45 33.63
N LYS A 392 -5.66 8.58 33.18
CA LYS A 392 -5.95 9.13 31.85
C LYS A 392 -4.96 8.57 30.83
N LEU A 393 -5.46 7.99 29.75
CA LEU A 393 -4.71 7.52 28.60
C LEU A 393 -4.72 8.61 27.53
N ALA A 394 -3.58 9.24 27.27
CA ALA A 394 -3.43 10.31 26.28
C ALA A 394 -3.32 9.74 24.85
N LEU A 395 -4.41 9.19 24.34
CA LEU A 395 -4.43 8.48 23.06
C LEU A 395 -4.49 9.42 21.85
N SER A 396 -5.02 10.63 22.01
CA SER A 396 -5.20 11.59 20.89
C SER A 396 -3.90 11.90 20.11
N ASN A 397 -2.74 11.81 20.75
CA ASN A 397 -1.42 12.03 20.13
C ASN A 397 -0.96 10.87 19.22
N HIS A 398 -1.64 9.71 19.28
CA HIS A 398 -1.30 8.52 18.50
C HIS A 398 -2.15 8.36 17.23
N SER A 399 -2.83 9.43 16.78
CA SER A 399 -3.61 9.39 15.53
C SER A 399 -2.67 9.32 14.32
N ALA A 400 -2.27 8.10 13.95
CA ALA A 400 -1.44 7.83 12.78
C ALA A 400 -2.22 7.88 11.45
N CYS A 401 -3.54 8.10 11.49
CA CYS A 401 -4.35 8.21 10.29
C CYS A 401 -4.02 9.53 9.60
N ASP A 402 -3.27 9.47 8.50
CA ASP A 402 -3.04 10.59 7.60
C ASP A 402 -4.42 11.02 7.04
N THR A 403 -4.98 12.08 7.61
CA THR A 403 -6.35 12.53 7.37
C THR A 403 -6.43 13.29 6.05
N SER A 404 -6.24 12.61 4.92
CA SER A 404 -7.05 12.98 3.75
C SER A 404 -8.50 12.66 4.15
N LYS A 405 -9.32 13.72 4.21
CA LYS A 405 -10.73 13.76 4.64
C LYS A 405 -11.48 12.48 4.20
N TRP A 406 -12.47 12.03 4.98
CA TRP A 406 -13.42 10.92 4.73
C TRP A 406 -13.18 9.56 5.44
N HIS A 407 -12.03 9.25 6.05
CA HIS A 407 -11.75 7.89 6.61
C HIS A 407 -11.83 7.72 8.15
N THR A 408 -12.00 8.78 8.95
CA THR A 408 -11.97 8.66 10.43
C THR A 408 -13.14 7.88 11.01
N VAL A 409 -14.22 7.70 10.25
CA VAL A 409 -15.44 7.01 10.71
C VAL A 409 -15.27 5.50 10.66
N ASN A 410 -14.26 4.93 9.99
CA ASN A 410 -14.10 3.47 9.81
C ASN A 410 -12.87 2.87 10.52
N CYS A 411 -12.26 3.63 11.42
CA CYS A 411 -11.14 3.11 12.20
C CYS A 411 -11.62 2.24 13.38
N VAL A 412 -10.81 1.25 13.74
CA VAL A 412 -10.91 0.49 15.00
C VAL A 412 -9.53 0.51 15.64
N HIS A 413 -9.47 1.00 16.87
CA HIS A 413 -8.23 1.13 17.62
C HIS A 413 -8.12 -0.01 18.61
N PHE A 414 -6.97 -0.66 18.66
CA PHE A 414 -6.64 -1.75 19.57
C PHE A 414 -5.54 -1.30 20.49
N LEU A 415 -5.72 -1.51 21.79
CA LEU A 415 -4.76 -1.14 22.82
C LEU A 415 -4.84 -2.11 23.99
N LEU A 416 -3.72 -2.29 24.69
CA LEU A 416 -3.65 -3.03 25.93
C LEU A 416 -3.51 -2.03 27.08
N VAL A 417 -4.43 -2.09 28.05
CA VAL A 417 -4.26 -1.40 29.31
C VAL A 417 -3.60 -2.35 30.29
N ALA A 418 -2.27 -2.32 30.35
CA ALA A 418 -1.50 -3.12 31.28
C ALA A 418 -1.81 -2.70 32.74
N LEU A 419 -1.83 -3.67 33.66
CA LEU A 419 -2.13 -3.35 35.06
C LEU A 419 -1.11 -2.37 35.64
N ALA A 420 0.17 -2.47 35.28
CA ALA A 420 1.21 -1.54 35.73
C ALA A 420 0.94 -0.07 35.36
N VAL A 421 0.13 0.20 34.33
CA VAL A 421 -0.29 1.56 33.94
C VAL A 421 -1.38 2.09 34.89
N LEU A 422 -2.18 1.20 35.46
CA LEU A 422 -3.30 1.52 36.35
C LEU A 422 -2.91 1.44 37.83
N TRP A 423 -2.08 0.47 38.19
CA TRP A 423 -1.74 0.07 39.54
C TRP A 423 -0.42 0.72 39.98
N ASP A 424 -0.55 1.88 40.62
CA ASP A 424 0.59 2.58 41.21
C ASP A 424 0.92 1.97 42.58
N THR A 425 2.04 1.25 42.67
CA THR A 425 2.53 0.65 43.92
C THR A 425 3.07 1.68 44.93
N SER A 426 3.23 2.94 44.53
CA SER A 426 3.78 4.01 45.37
C SER A 426 2.74 4.67 46.28
N ASN A 427 1.45 4.61 45.92
CA ASN A 427 0.37 4.97 46.81
C ASN A 427 -0.01 3.73 47.63
N LYS A 428 0.18 3.82 48.95
CA LYS A 428 -0.15 2.77 49.92
C LYS A 428 -1.53 2.21 49.62
N ALA A 429 -1.60 1.02 49.02
CA ALA A 429 -2.84 0.28 48.85
C ALA A 429 -3.41 -0.20 50.21
N ASN A 430 -3.03 0.38 51.36
CA ASN A 430 -3.49 0.00 52.71
C ASN A 430 -3.52 -1.53 52.95
N GLY A 431 -2.58 -2.30 52.37
CA GLY A 431 -2.55 -3.77 52.47
C GLY A 431 -3.49 -4.53 51.52
N LYS A 432 -4.10 -3.85 50.55
CA LYS A 432 -5.05 -4.38 49.57
C LYS A 432 -4.35 -4.78 48.26
N THR A 433 -5.04 -5.61 47.50
CA THR A 433 -4.59 -6.26 46.26
C THR A 433 -5.48 -5.83 45.09
N PRO A 434 -5.05 -6.04 43.82
CA PRO A 434 -5.92 -5.77 42.67
C PRO A 434 -7.27 -6.52 42.73
N ASN A 435 -7.34 -7.67 43.40
CA ASN A 435 -8.56 -8.44 43.58
C ASN A 435 -9.61 -7.78 44.50
N ASP A 436 -9.25 -6.72 45.24
CA ASP A 436 -10.20 -5.92 46.02
C ASP A 436 -11.04 -4.94 45.14
N TYR A 437 -10.71 -4.84 43.85
CA TYR A 437 -11.44 -4.06 42.85
C TYR A 437 -12.34 -4.97 42.02
N GLY A 438 -13.63 -4.61 41.93
CA GLY A 438 -14.67 -5.44 41.32
C GLY A 438 -15.18 -4.93 39.98
N LEU A 439 -14.82 -3.70 39.58
CA LEU A 439 -15.33 -3.10 38.36
C LEU A 439 -14.23 -2.33 37.64
N ILE A 440 -14.06 -2.58 36.35
CA ILE A 440 -13.27 -1.72 35.46
C ILE A 440 -14.20 -0.84 34.63
N ARG A 441 -13.89 0.45 34.55
CA ARG A 441 -14.58 1.41 33.69
C ARG A 441 -13.62 2.10 32.74
N LEU A 442 -13.97 2.18 31.46
CA LEU A 442 -13.25 2.98 30.46
C LEU A 442 -14.19 4.04 29.87
N SER A 443 -13.88 5.33 30.03
CA SER A 443 -14.72 6.44 29.57
C SER A 443 -14.09 7.16 28.38
N PHE A 444 -14.84 7.30 27.28
CA PHE A 444 -14.37 7.82 25.98
C PHE A 444 -14.59 9.33 25.82
N SER A 445 -14.28 10.12 26.86
CA SER A 445 -14.42 11.59 26.84
C SER A 445 -15.79 12.10 26.36
N GLY A 446 -16.87 11.35 26.63
CA GLY A 446 -18.25 11.71 26.27
C GLY A 446 -18.70 11.29 24.86
N GLU A 447 -17.82 10.71 24.04
CA GLU A 447 -18.19 10.17 22.73
C GLU A 447 -18.76 8.76 22.85
N VAL A 448 -19.88 8.48 22.16
CA VAL A 448 -20.42 7.12 22.06
C VAL A 448 -19.55 6.32 21.09
N LYS A 449 -19.05 5.16 21.54
CA LYS A 449 -18.18 4.28 20.76
C LYS A 449 -18.73 2.86 20.80
N MET A 450 -18.70 2.15 19.67
CA MET A 450 -18.69 0.68 19.76
C MET A 450 -17.34 0.23 20.28
N TYR A 451 -17.35 -0.70 21.22
CA TYR A 451 -16.17 -1.16 21.93
C TYR A 451 -16.16 -2.69 22.12
N GLY A 452 -14.96 -3.21 22.38
CA GLY A 452 -14.73 -4.57 22.85
C GLY A 452 -13.75 -4.57 24.01
N LEU A 453 -14.01 -5.39 25.02
CA LEU A 453 -13.16 -5.58 26.19
C LEU A 453 -12.99 -7.07 26.50
N ARG A 454 -11.75 -7.46 26.81
CA ARG A 454 -11.37 -8.81 27.26
C ARG A 454 -10.25 -8.72 28.29
N LEU A 455 -10.33 -9.53 29.34
CA LEU A 455 -9.20 -9.72 30.25
C LEU A 455 -8.21 -10.67 29.57
N LEU A 456 -6.96 -10.25 29.44
CA LEU A 456 -5.93 -11.00 28.73
C LEU A 456 -5.00 -11.67 29.75
N TYR A 457 -4.81 -12.98 29.60
CA TYR A 457 -3.91 -13.79 30.41
C TYR A 457 -2.94 -14.58 29.53
N LYS A 458 -1.92 -15.18 30.16
CA LYS A 458 -1.16 -16.28 29.55
C LYS A 458 -2.09 -17.49 29.32
N GLU A 459 -1.90 -18.23 28.22
CA GLU A 459 -2.87 -19.19 27.65
C GLU A 459 -3.53 -20.14 28.66
N GLU A 460 -2.78 -20.77 29.56
CA GLU A 460 -3.35 -21.72 30.54
C GLU A 460 -4.34 -21.06 31.53
N ALA A 461 -4.11 -19.79 31.88
CA ALA A 461 -4.93 -19.07 32.85
C ALA A 461 -6.18 -18.44 32.22
N GLU A 462 -6.19 -18.26 30.90
CA GLU A 462 -7.33 -17.69 30.18
C GLU A 462 -8.53 -18.66 30.16
N VAL A 463 -8.27 -19.96 30.04
CA VAL A 463 -9.31 -21.01 30.08
C VAL A 463 -10.02 -21.06 31.44
N GLU A 464 -9.26 -20.90 32.52
CA GLU A 464 -9.77 -20.86 33.90
C GLU A 464 -10.63 -19.61 34.13
N ALA A 465 -10.16 -18.42 33.74
CA ALA A 465 -10.89 -17.16 33.88
C ALA A 465 -12.17 -17.09 33.03
N LEU A 466 -12.15 -17.65 31.81
CA LEU A 466 -13.33 -17.75 30.93
C LEU A 466 -14.46 -18.58 31.55
N SER A 467 -14.10 -19.60 32.34
CA SER A 467 -15.08 -20.47 33.01
C SER A 467 -15.81 -19.70 34.11
N GLN A 468 -15.07 -18.93 34.93
CA GLN A 468 -15.62 -18.08 35.98
C GLN A 468 -16.48 -16.92 35.45
N MET A 469 -16.09 -16.29 34.32
CA MET A 469 -16.90 -15.22 33.71
C MET A 469 -18.25 -15.71 33.19
N ARG A 470 -18.35 -16.97 32.75
CA ARG A 470 -19.63 -17.55 32.29
C ARG A 470 -20.56 -17.85 33.46
N GLU A 471 -20.01 -18.21 34.62
CA GLU A 471 -20.77 -18.43 35.85
C GLU A 471 -21.36 -17.10 36.36
N ASN A 472 -20.56 -16.03 36.40
CA ASN A 472 -21.00 -14.72 36.92
C ASN A 472 -22.01 -13.98 36.01
N ASN A 473 -22.00 -14.21 34.70
CA ASN A 473 -22.95 -13.57 33.76
C ASN A 473 -24.26 -14.35 33.57
N ASN A 474 -24.39 -15.54 34.18
CA ASN A 474 -25.62 -16.35 34.16
C ASN A 474 -26.51 -16.13 35.39
N GLU A 475 -26.15 -15.24 36.32
CA GLU A 475 -27.07 -14.83 37.37
C GLU A 475 -28.19 -13.94 36.79
N PRO A 476 -29.48 -14.25 37.00
CA PRO A 476 -30.56 -13.41 36.55
C PRO A 476 -30.48 -12.07 37.27
N THR A 477 -30.48 -10.97 36.51
CA THR A 477 -30.82 -9.65 37.05
C THR A 477 -32.29 -9.65 37.47
N GLU A 478 -32.58 -10.16 38.67
CA GLU A 478 -33.80 -9.81 39.40
C GLU A 478 -33.60 -8.42 40.01
N HIS A 479 -34.12 -7.40 39.32
CA HIS A 479 -34.42 -6.13 39.96
C HIS A 479 -35.90 -6.07 40.30
N SER A 480 -36.19 -6.05 41.60
CA SER A 480 -37.37 -5.39 42.17
C SER A 480 -37.07 -3.92 42.40
#